data_AF-A0A6I6SL14-F1
#
_entry.id   AF-A0A6I6SL14-F1
#
_cell.length_a   1.000
_cell.length_b   1.000
_cell.length_c   1.000
_cell.angle_alpha   90.00
_cell.angle_beta   90.00
_cell.angle_gamma   90.00
#
_symmetry.space_group_name_H-M   'P 1'
#
loop_
_entity.id
_entity.type
_entity.pdbx_description
1 polymer ?
#
loop_
_entity_poly.entity_id
_entity_poly.type
_entity_poly.pdbx_seq_one_letter_code
_entity_poly.pdbx_strand_id
1 'polypeptide(L)'
;MTLERAYILLAVFYSVLVAIGAIALLVGGGPIWGVATLALGALVAAGLWGHTLGKPVMNPRMWRPLAGILAAAFVVQLFAVFALHPPGAELTWLLTGGIFSVLPAIMLFQYGKRDQEVWATPEEREGGKMLDELLTRQRELVLEKQEADRQATVKLTKAGNAYRASVTRGYGGQVERFEESFTCPATLAFFVLKYTCISVNDIAAQYDEERVLTT
;
A
#
# COMPACT_ATOMS: atom_id res chain seq x y z
N MET A 1 -5.77 8.10 24.74
CA MET A 1 -6.58 8.02 23.51
C MET A 1 -5.78 7.28 22.47
N THR A 2 -6.27 6.15 21.95
CA THR A 2 -5.51 5.31 21.01
C THR A 2 -5.57 5.91 19.59
N LEU A 3 -4.45 5.87 18.86
CA LEU A 3 -4.31 6.35 17.49
C LEU A 3 -5.41 5.79 16.56
N GLU A 4 -5.83 4.56 16.81
CA GLU A 4 -6.95 3.89 16.15
C GLU A 4 -8.28 4.65 16.28
N ARG A 5 -8.61 5.15 17.47
CA ARG A 5 -9.84 5.95 17.68
C ARG A 5 -9.81 7.25 16.89
N ALA A 6 -8.64 7.87 16.76
CA ALA A 6 -8.48 9.09 15.96
C ALA A 6 -8.74 8.81 14.48
N TYR A 7 -8.24 7.69 13.94
CA TYR A 7 -8.51 7.28 12.57
C TYR A 7 -9.99 6.95 12.34
N ILE A 8 -10.63 6.23 13.27
CA ILE A 8 -12.08 5.94 13.18
C ILE A 8 -12.88 7.25 13.16
N LEU A 9 -12.57 8.19 14.06
CA LEU A 9 -13.25 9.47 14.12
C LEU A 9 -13.05 10.29 12.83
N LEU A 10 -11.87 10.20 12.23
CA LEU A 10 -11.57 10.81 10.93
C LEU A 10 -12.42 10.19 9.81
N ALA A 11 -12.51 8.86 9.73
CA ALA A 11 -13.33 8.18 8.73
C ALA A 11 -14.82 8.52 8.86
N VAL A 12 -15.32 8.60 10.09
CA VAL A 12 -16.69 9.06 10.39
C VAL A 12 -16.87 10.51 9.94
N PHE A 13 -15.94 11.39 10.27
CA PHE A 13 -15.99 12.80 9.87
C PHE A 13 -16.08 12.97 8.34
N TYR A 14 -15.24 12.27 7.58
CA TYR A 14 -15.30 12.32 6.11
C TYR A 14 -16.59 11.71 5.54
N SER A 15 -17.13 10.69 6.19
CA SER A 15 -18.41 10.10 5.79
C SER A 15 -19.57 11.08 6.02
N VAL A 16 -19.54 11.83 7.13
CA VAL A 16 -20.51 12.90 7.41
C VAL A 16 -20.39 14.04 6.38
N LEU A 17 -19.17 14.44 6.00
CA LEU A 17 -18.97 15.45 4.95
C LEU A 17 -19.59 15.02 3.60
N VAL A 18 -19.44 13.75 3.22
CA VAL A 18 -20.09 13.20 2.03
C VAL A 18 -21.61 13.24 2.17
N ALA A 19 -22.16 12.87 3.33
CA ALA A 19 -23.61 12.94 3.56
C ALA A 19 -24.15 14.39 3.45
N ILE A 20 -23.44 15.38 4.01
CA ILE A 20 -23.79 16.79 3.89
C ILE A 20 -23.75 17.25 2.43
N GLY A 21 -22.70 16.87 1.69
CA GLY A 21 -22.59 17.19 0.26
C GLY A 21 -23.73 16.59 -0.58
N ALA A 22 -24.15 15.36 -0.26
CA ALA A 22 -25.29 14.70 -0.91
C ALA A 22 -26.60 15.45 -0.64
N ILE A 23 -26.86 15.85 0.61
CA ILE A 23 -28.05 16.63 0.97
C ILE A 23 -28.03 18.00 0.26
N ALA A 24 -26.88 18.67 0.22
CA ALA A 24 -26.74 19.96 -0.46
C ALA A 24 -27.08 19.89 -1.96
N LEU A 25 -26.69 18.80 -2.63
CA LEU A 25 -27.04 18.57 -4.03
C LEU A 25 -28.54 18.29 -4.23
N LEU A 26 -29.16 17.51 -3.34
CA LEU A 26 -30.59 17.21 -3.41
C LEU A 26 -31.48 18.44 -3.18
N VAL A 27 -31.03 19.39 -2.38
CA VAL A 27 -31.73 20.66 -2.11
C VAL A 27 -31.46 21.71 -3.21
N GLY A 28 -30.70 21.35 -4.26
CA GLY A 28 -30.41 22.23 -5.39
C GLY A 28 -29.33 23.29 -5.11
N GLY A 29 -28.59 23.16 -4.00
CA GLY A 29 -27.57 24.11 -3.59
C GLY A 29 -26.19 23.89 -4.22
N GLY A 30 -26.04 22.89 -5.09
CA GLY A 30 -24.74 22.47 -5.61
C GLY A 30 -24.57 22.71 -7.11
N PRO A 31 -23.37 23.11 -7.57
CA PRO A 31 -23.05 23.19 -8.99
C PRO A 31 -23.04 21.80 -9.65
N ILE A 32 -23.18 21.73 -10.98
CA ILE A 32 -23.24 20.46 -11.74
C ILE A 32 -22.00 19.58 -11.49
N TRP A 33 -20.83 20.18 -11.33
CA TRP A 33 -19.59 19.47 -10.99
C TRP A 33 -19.58 18.89 -9.56
N GLY A 34 -20.52 19.31 -8.71
CA GLY A 34 -20.68 18.84 -7.34
C GLY A 34 -20.89 17.33 -7.23
N VAL A 35 -21.53 16.71 -8.22
CA VAL A 35 -21.71 15.25 -8.29
C VAL A 35 -20.36 14.52 -8.41
N ALA A 36 -19.45 15.05 -9.23
CA ALA A 36 -18.12 14.46 -9.40
C ALA A 36 -17.28 14.59 -8.12
N THR A 37 -17.35 15.75 -7.45
CA THR A 37 -16.67 15.93 -6.15
C THR A 37 -17.27 15.07 -5.05
N LEU A 38 -18.58 14.83 -5.08
CA LEU A 38 -19.24 13.94 -4.12
C LEU A 38 -18.80 12.48 -4.34
N ALA A 39 -18.78 12.02 -5.58
CA ALA A 39 -18.30 10.68 -5.92
C ALA A 39 -16.84 10.46 -5.50
N LEU A 40 -15.99 11.46 -5.74
CA LEU A 40 -14.60 11.44 -5.29
C LEU A 40 -14.50 11.42 -3.76
N GLY A 41 -15.31 12.22 -3.06
CA GLY A 41 -15.39 12.22 -1.60
C GLY A 41 -15.85 10.88 -1.02
N ALA A 42 -16.83 10.24 -1.64
CA ALA A 42 -17.30 8.91 -1.25
C ALA A 42 -16.20 7.84 -1.45
N LEU A 43 -15.46 7.91 -2.55
CA LEU A 43 -14.33 7.01 -2.81
C LEU A 43 -13.21 7.21 -1.77
N VAL A 44 -12.92 8.47 -1.42
CA VAL A 44 -11.97 8.82 -0.36
C VAL A 44 -12.41 8.27 0.99
N ALA A 45 -13.68 8.43 1.36
CA ALA A 45 -14.24 7.88 2.59
C ALA A 45 -14.13 6.35 2.63
N ALA A 46 -14.43 5.67 1.52
CA ALA A 46 -14.27 4.22 1.40
C ALA A 46 -12.81 3.77 1.58
N GLY A 47 -11.86 4.50 0.98
CA GLY A 47 -10.42 4.23 1.16
C GLY A 47 -9.95 4.46 2.58
N LEU A 48 -10.45 5.51 3.25
CA LEU A 48 -10.19 5.77 4.66
C LEU A 48 -10.73 4.63 5.53
N TRP A 49 -11.96 4.15 5.29
CA TRP A 49 -12.49 2.99 5.99
C TRP A 49 -11.68 1.71 5.77
N GLY A 50 -11.18 1.49 4.54
CA GLY A 50 -10.26 0.39 4.26
C GLY A 50 -8.97 0.49 5.07
N HIS A 51 -8.37 1.69 5.10
CA HIS A 51 -7.19 1.97 5.90
C HIS A 51 -7.43 1.79 7.41
N THR A 52 -8.55 2.30 7.95
CA THR A 52 -8.83 2.22 9.39
C THR A 52 -9.18 0.82 9.86
N LEU A 53 -9.89 0.04 9.04
CA LEU A 53 -10.25 -1.34 9.36
C LEU A 53 -9.15 -2.34 9.01
N GLY A 54 -8.04 -1.89 8.41
CA GLY A 54 -6.98 -2.76 7.93
C GLY A 54 -7.48 -3.78 6.90
N LYS A 55 -8.46 -3.40 6.07
CA LYS A 55 -9.08 -4.26 5.07
C LYS A 55 -8.74 -3.77 3.66
N PRO A 56 -8.42 -4.69 2.73
CA PRO A 56 -8.23 -4.31 1.34
C PRO A 56 -9.56 -3.86 0.73
N VAL A 57 -9.62 -2.58 0.39
CA VAL A 57 -10.70 -1.99 -0.40
C VAL A 57 -10.11 -1.65 -1.76
N MET A 58 -10.66 -2.23 -2.83
CA MET A 58 -10.15 -2.10 -4.21
C MET A 58 -8.68 -2.54 -4.36
N ASN A 59 -8.01 -2.10 -5.43
CA ASN A 59 -6.63 -2.47 -5.74
C ASN A 59 -5.64 -1.40 -5.22
N PRO A 60 -4.53 -1.77 -4.57
CA PRO A 60 -3.51 -0.82 -4.07
C PRO A 60 -3.01 0.14 -5.15
N ARG A 61 -2.96 -0.31 -6.40
CA ARG A 61 -2.50 0.49 -7.55
C ARG A 61 -3.43 1.67 -7.88
N MET A 62 -4.67 1.66 -7.41
CA MET A 62 -5.63 2.75 -7.68
C MET A 62 -5.50 3.90 -6.67
N TRP A 63 -5.09 3.62 -5.43
CA TRP A 63 -5.09 4.62 -4.36
C TRP A 63 -3.98 5.67 -4.48
N ARG A 64 -2.79 5.31 -4.96
CA ARG A 64 -1.69 6.29 -5.15
C ARG A 64 -1.99 7.28 -6.28
N PRO A 65 -2.46 6.86 -7.48
CA PRO A 65 -2.93 7.79 -8.50
C PRO A 65 -4.08 8.68 -8.01
N LEU A 66 -5.03 8.12 -7.25
CA LEU A 66 -6.13 8.90 -6.69
C LEU A 66 -5.62 9.99 -5.73
N ALA A 67 -4.69 9.65 -4.84
CA ALA A 67 -4.04 10.63 -3.97
C ALA A 67 -3.30 11.72 -4.77
N GLY A 68 -2.65 11.33 -5.88
CA GLY A 68 -2.03 12.27 -6.82
C GLY A 68 -3.03 13.21 -7.47
N ILE A 69 -4.20 12.69 -7.90
CA ILE A 69 -5.30 13.51 -8.45
C ILE A 69 -5.81 14.50 -7.40
N LEU A 70 -6.00 14.05 -6.15
CA LEU A 70 -6.43 14.93 -5.05
C LEU A 70 -5.41 16.05 -4.79
N ALA A 71 -4.12 15.71 -4.75
CA ALA A 71 -3.06 16.69 -4.58
C ALA A 71 -2.99 17.68 -5.75
N ALA A 72 -3.12 17.21 -7.00
CA ALA A 72 -3.17 18.07 -8.17
C ALA A 72 -4.40 18.98 -8.15
N ALA A 73 -5.58 18.44 -7.80
CA ALA A 73 -6.81 19.21 -7.66
C ALA A 73 -6.67 20.31 -6.60
N PHE A 74 -6.04 20.00 -5.45
CA PHE A 74 -5.72 20.99 -4.42
C PHE A 74 -4.85 22.13 -4.95
N VAL A 75 -3.79 21.82 -5.70
CA VAL A 75 -2.90 22.83 -6.31
C VAL A 75 -3.66 23.70 -7.32
N VAL A 76 -4.50 23.09 -8.16
CA VAL A 76 -5.35 23.82 -9.12
C VAL A 76 -6.35 24.72 -8.40
N GLN A 77 -6.96 24.25 -7.30
CA GLN A 77 -7.86 25.06 -6.48
C GLN A 77 -7.15 26.26 -5.86
N LEU A 78 -5.95 26.06 -5.29
CA LEU A 78 -5.15 27.16 -4.77
C LEU A 78 -4.82 28.18 -5.86
N PHE A 79 -4.39 27.71 -7.03
CA PHE A 79 -4.12 28.59 -8.17
C PHE A 79 -5.37 29.39 -8.57
N ALA A 80 -6.53 28.74 -8.65
CA ALA A 80 -7.79 29.39 -8.98
C ALA A 80 -8.19 30.47 -7.96
N VAL A 81 -7.98 30.23 -6.67
CA VAL A 81 -8.23 31.22 -5.60
C VAL A 81 -7.40 32.49 -5.82
N PHE A 82 -6.12 32.35 -6.16
CA PHE A 82 -5.23 33.51 -6.36
C PHE A 82 -5.36 34.17 -7.74
N ALA A 83 -5.66 33.40 -8.80
CA ALA A 83 -5.74 33.93 -10.15
C ALA A 83 -7.10 34.55 -10.47
N LEU A 84 -8.19 33.89 -10.06
CA LEU A 84 -9.55 34.22 -10.50
C LEU A 84 -10.33 35.08 -9.51
N HIS A 85 -9.84 35.29 -8.29
CA HIS A 85 -10.48 36.10 -7.25
C HIS A 85 -11.99 35.79 -7.10
N PRO A 86 -12.36 34.53 -6.84
CA PRO A 86 -13.74 34.09 -6.88
C PRO A 86 -14.61 34.84 -5.85
N PRO A 87 -15.90 35.09 -6.15
CA PRO A 87 -16.84 35.72 -5.22
C PRO A 87 -17.00 34.88 -3.93
N GLY A 88 -17.39 35.51 -2.82
CA GLY A 88 -17.26 34.94 -1.47
C GLY A 88 -17.81 33.52 -1.27
N ALA A 89 -18.92 33.18 -1.91
CA ALA A 89 -19.48 31.81 -1.84
C ALA A 89 -18.55 30.78 -2.51
N GLU A 90 -18.05 31.07 -3.72
CA GLU A 90 -17.13 30.20 -4.45
C GLU A 90 -15.77 30.10 -3.76
N LEU A 91 -15.27 31.20 -3.20
CA LEU A 91 -14.04 31.21 -2.40
C LEU A 91 -14.16 30.27 -1.19
N THR A 92 -15.30 30.30 -0.50
CA THR A 92 -15.57 29.42 0.66
C THR A 92 -15.57 27.95 0.24
N TRP A 93 -16.20 27.62 -0.89
CA TRP A 93 -16.20 26.27 -1.44
C TRP A 93 -14.80 25.77 -1.80
N LEU A 94 -13.98 26.60 -2.46
CA LEU A 94 -12.61 26.24 -2.86
C LEU A 94 -11.69 26.02 -1.66
N LEU A 95 -11.74 26.92 -0.67
CA LEU A 95 -10.91 26.79 0.54
C LEU A 95 -11.32 25.58 1.38
N THR A 96 -12.62 25.37 1.55
CA THR A 96 -13.15 24.24 2.32
C THR A 96 -12.79 22.92 1.65
N GLY A 97 -13.00 22.79 0.34
CA GLY A 97 -12.61 21.61 -0.43
C GLY A 97 -11.11 21.34 -0.36
N GLY A 98 -10.30 22.40 -0.46
CA GLY A 98 -8.85 22.29 -0.40
C GLY A 98 -8.36 21.77 0.96
N ILE A 99 -8.78 22.39 2.06
CA ILE A 99 -8.39 22.00 3.43
C ILE A 99 -8.76 20.53 3.68
N PHE A 100 -9.95 20.10 3.28
CA PHE A 100 -10.39 18.73 3.52
C PHE A 100 -9.78 17.70 2.57
N SER A 101 -9.13 18.10 1.47
CA SER A 101 -8.51 17.18 0.50
C SER A 101 -7.08 16.74 0.87
N VAL A 102 -6.34 17.54 1.64
CA VAL A 102 -4.91 17.30 1.91
C VAL A 102 -4.69 16.06 2.77
N LEU A 103 -5.37 15.99 3.92
CA LEU A 103 -5.17 14.88 4.87
C LEU A 103 -5.55 13.52 4.27
N PRO A 104 -6.69 13.36 3.55
CA PRO A 104 -7.01 12.11 2.88
C PRO A 104 -6.06 11.79 1.75
N ALA A 105 -5.57 12.78 0.99
CA ALA A 105 -4.56 12.51 -0.04
C ALA A 105 -3.31 11.86 0.57
N ILE A 106 -2.81 12.37 1.69
CA ILE A 106 -1.66 11.78 2.40
C ILE A 106 -1.98 10.35 2.86
N MET A 107 -3.13 10.15 3.49
CA MET A 107 -3.52 8.82 4.00
C MET A 107 -3.70 7.80 2.88
N LEU A 108 -4.37 8.16 1.79
CA LEU A 108 -4.58 7.28 0.64
C LEU A 108 -3.28 6.98 -0.09
N PHE A 109 -2.34 7.94 -0.14
CA PHE A 109 -1.01 7.70 -0.69
C PHE A 109 -0.25 6.64 0.12
N GLN A 110 -0.33 6.71 1.45
CA GLN A 110 0.28 5.71 2.33
C GLN A 110 -0.44 4.37 2.24
N TYR A 111 -1.76 4.36 2.30
CA TYR A 111 -2.60 3.16 2.16
C TYR A 111 -2.34 2.42 0.85
N GLY A 112 -2.09 3.13 -0.25
CA GLY A 112 -1.74 2.54 -1.54
C GLY A 112 -0.33 1.94 -1.65
N LYS A 113 0.49 1.97 -0.59
CA LYS A 113 1.82 1.32 -0.59
C LYS A 113 1.62 -0.20 -0.57
N ARG A 114 2.10 -0.87 -1.61
CA ARG A 114 1.98 -2.34 -1.78
C ARG A 114 2.68 -3.13 -0.67
N ASP A 115 3.82 -2.62 -0.18
CA ASP A 115 4.62 -3.21 0.89
C ASP A 115 3.97 -2.95 2.27
N GLN A 116 2.79 -3.53 2.47
CA GLN A 116 1.98 -3.50 3.70
C GLN A 116 1.17 -4.79 3.83
N GLU A 117 0.98 -5.23 5.08
CA GLU A 117 0.25 -6.48 5.36
C GLU A 117 -1.22 -6.46 4.93
N VAL A 118 -1.85 -5.27 4.88
CA VAL A 118 -3.26 -5.12 4.45
C VAL A 118 -3.53 -5.67 3.05
N TRP A 119 -2.50 -5.69 2.20
CA TRP A 119 -2.57 -6.17 0.82
C TRP A 119 -2.11 -7.62 0.63
N ALA A 120 -1.54 -8.23 1.67
CA ALA A 120 -1.05 -9.60 1.62
C ALA A 120 -2.17 -10.62 1.89
N THR A 121 -2.16 -11.75 1.18
CA THR A 121 -3.06 -12.87 1.46
C THR A 121 -2.73 -13.53 2.80
N PRO A 122 -3.65 -14.31 3.39
CA PRO A 122 -3.35 -15.06 4.61
C PRO A 122 -2.12 -15.98 4.45
N GLU A 123 -1.98 -16.67 3.31
CA GLU A 123 -0.81 -17.53 3.07
C GLU A 123 0.49 -16.73 2.98
N GLU A 124 0.46 -15.57 2.32
CA GLU A 124 1.62 -14.68 2.24
C GLU A 124 2.02 -14.13 3.62
N ARG A 125 1.05 -13.87 4.49
CA ARG A 125 1.31 -13.44 5.88
C ARG A 125 1.95 -14.54 6.71
N GLU A 126 1.47 -15.77 6.58
CA GLU A 126 2.05 -16.93 7.27
C GLU A 126 3.48 -17.22 6.78
N GLY A 127 3.69 -17.27 5.46
CA GLY A 127 5.02 -17.40 4.88
C GLY A 127 5.94 -16.24 5.28
N GLY A 128 5.42 -15.00 5.34
CA GLY A 128 6.18 -13.86 5.82
C GLY A 128 6.65 -14.01 7.27
N LYS A 129 5.79 -14.51 8.17
CA LYS A 129 6.14 -14.76 9.58
C LYS A 129 7.22 -15.83 9.71
N MET A 130 7.08 -16.95 9.01
CA MET A 130 8.09 -18.01 9.00
C MET A 130 9.44 -17.48 8.50
N LEU A 131 9.43 -16.68 7.43
CA LEU A 131 10.64 -16.11 6.87
C LEU A 131 11.31 -15.09 7.80
N ASP A 132 10.52 -14.28 8.52
CA ASP A 132 11.04 -13.37 9.54
C ASP A 132 11.66 -14.13 10.73
N GLU A 133 11.02 -15.21 11.18
CA GLU A 133 11.59 -16.06 12.24
C GLU A 133 12.92 -16.68 11.83
N LEU A 134 13.01 -17.22 10.60
CA LEU A 134 14.25 -17.77 10.06
C LEU A 134 15.32 -16.68 9.90
N LEU A 135 14.98 -15.50 9.36
CA LEU A 135 15.91 -14.39 9.18
C LEU A 135 16.35 -13.72 10.49
N THR A 136 15.55 -13.85 11.55
CA THR A 136 15.91 -13.39 12.89
C THR A 136 16.90 -14.35 13.55
N ARG A 137 16.77 -15.65 13.31
CA ARG A 137 17.73 -16.67 13.78
C ARG A 137 19.02 -16.64 12.97
N GLN A 138 18.92 -16.46 11.66
CA GLN A 138 20.03 -16.44 10.73
C GLN A 138 19.90 -15.23 9.81
N ARG A 139 20.78 -14.24 10.01
CA ARG A 139 20.68 -12.93 9.34
C ARG A 139 20.74 -12.98 7.81
N GLU A 140 21.24 -14.08 7.27
CA GLU A 140 21.40 -14.34 5.85
C GLU A 140 20.92 -15.75 5.54
N LEU A 141 19.98 -15.87 4.60
CA LEU A 141 19.54 -17.14 4.03
C LEU A 141 19.90 -17.13 2.55
N VAL A 142 20.63 -18.12 2.09
CA VAL A 142 20.91 -18.36 0.67
C VAL A 142 20.23 -19.66 0.27
N LEU A 143 19.46 -19.61 -0.80
CA LEU A 143 18.87 -20.79 -1.42
C LEU A 143 19.17 -20.82 -2.89
N GLU A 144 19.45 -22.03 -3.37
CA GLU A 144 19.61 -22.33 -4.78
C GLU A 144 18.60 -23.40 -5.16
N LYS A 145 17.75 -23.11 -6.14
CA LYS A 145 16.86 -24.10 -6.74
C LYS A 145 17.21 -24.22 -8.21
N GLN A 146 17.53 -25.44 -8.60
CA GLN A 146 17.79 -25.80 -9.99
C GLN A 146 16.66 -26.70 -10.47
N GLU A 147 15.91 -26.22 -11.46
CA GLU A 147 14.75 -26.92 -12.01
C GLU A 147 14.90 -27.01 -13.52
N ALA A 148 15.29 -28.20 -14.01
CA ALA A 148 15.55 -28.56 -15.41
C ALA A 148 16.45 -27.58 -16.20
N ASP A 149 15.90 -26.44 -16.65
CA ASP A 149 16.52 -25.42 -17.50
C ASP A 149 16.55 -24.03 -16.85
N ARG A 150 16.24 -23.96 -15.55
CA ARG A 150 16.20 -22.72 -14.74
C ARG A 150 17.03 -22.90 -13.48
N GLN A 151 17.96 -21.98 -13.26
CA GLN A 151 18.68 -21.86 -12.00
C GLN A 151 18.25 -20.55 -11.33
N ALA A 152 17.75 -20.63 -10.10
CA ALA A 152 17.41 -19.46 -9.32
C ALA A 152 18.14 -19.51 -7.98
N THR A 153 19.01 -18.53 -7.75
CA THR A 153 19.66 -18.29 -6.45
C THR A 153 19.00 -17.08 -5.80
N VAL A 154 18.50 -17.26 -4.58
CA VAL A 154 17.96 -16.18 -3.74
C VAL A 154 18.85 -16.02 -2.54
N LYS A 155 19.33 -14.79 -2.33
CA LYS A 155 19.93 -14.36 -1.08
C LYS A 155 18.99 -13.41 -0.37
N LEU A 156 18.56 -13.80 0.82
CA LEU A 156 17.71 -13.03 1.72
C LEU A 156 18.53 -12.54 2.89
N THR A 157 18.43 -11.26 3.21
CA THR A 157 19.16 -10.67 4.34
C THR A 157 18.27 -9.75 5.15
N LYS A 158 18.42 -9.79 6.48
CA LYS A 158 17.77 -8.85 7.40
C LYS A 158 18.70 -7.68 7.68
N ALA A 159 18.34 -6.49 7.17
CA ALA A 159 19.10 -5.26 7.29
C ALA A 159 18.36 -4.28 8.23
N GLY A 160 18.54 -4.47 9.54
CA GLY A 160 17.86 -3.66 10.55
C GLY A 160 16.36 -3.91 10.56
N ASN A 161 15.57 -2.89 10.19
CA ASN A 161 14.10 -2.96 10.14
C ASN A 161 13.54 -3.26 8.72
N ALA A 162 14.41 -3.65 7.80
CA ALA A 162 14.04 -3.98 6.43
C ALA A 162 14.66 -5.32 6.01
N TYR A 163 14.05 -5.96 5.02
CA TYR A 163 14.51 -7.17 4.39
C TYR A 163 15.00 -6.87 3.00
N ARG A 164 16.02 -7.58 2.55
CA ARG A 164 16.61 -7.42 1.23
C ARG A 164 16.68 -8.77 0.55
N ALA A 165 16.11 -8.86 -0.63
CA ALA A 165 16.16 -10.03 -1.48
C ALA A 165 17.01 -9.72 -2.71
N SER A 166 18.07 -10.50 -2.91
CA SER A 166 18.83 -10.51 -4.16
C SER A 166 18.53 -11.81 -4.89
N VAL A 167 17.93 -11.69 -6.07
CA VAL A 167 17.56 -12.82 -6.92
C VAL A 167 18.47 -12.83 -8.13
N THR A 168 19.09 -13.99 -8.37
CA THR A 168 19.85 -14.27 -9.59
C THR A 168 19.15 -15.42 -10.30
N ARG A 169 18.62 -15.17 -11.51
CA ARG A 169 17.93 -16.19 -12.32
C ARG A 169 18.67 -16.41 -13.64
N GLY A 170 18.91 -17.68 -13.97
CA GLY A 170 19.45 -18.12 -15.26
C GLY A 170 18.35 -18.77 -16.10
N TYR A 171 18.20 -18.33 -17.36
CA TYR A 171 17.36 -19.01 -18.35
C TYR A 171 18.08 -19.08 -19.70
N GLY A 172 18.33 -20.29 -20.20
CA GLY A 172 18.83 -20.53 -21.57
C GLY A 172 20.05 -19.71 -22.00
N GLY A 173 20.93 -19.32 -21.06
CA GLY A 173 22.15 -18.53 -21.30
C GLY A 173 22.12 -17.06 -20.83
N GLN A 174 20.97 -16.52 -20.40
CA GLN A 174 20.90 -15.18 -19.81
C GLN A 174 20.79 -15.25 -18.28
N VAL A 175 21.65 -14.50 -17.59
CA VAL A 175 21.60 -14.33 -16.13
C VAL A 175 21.06 -12.95 -15.82
N GLU A 176 19.88 -12.90 -15.19
CA GLU A 176 19.32 -11.67 -14.66
C GLU A 176 19.53 -11.59 -13.16
N ARG A 177 20.03 -10.45 -12.70
CA ARG A 177 20.21 -10.15 -11.28
C ARG A 177 19.43 -8.91 -10.92
N PHE A 178 18.58 -9.01 -9.90
CA PHE A 178 17.87 -7.88 -9.34
C PHE A 178 17.85 -7.97 -7.82
N GLU A 179 17.76 -6.79 -7.20
CA GLU A 179 17.75 -6.63 -5.76
C GLU A 179 16.59 -5.73 -5.38
N GLU A 180 15.80 -6.18 -4.41
CA GLU A 180 14.65 -5.44 -3.92
C GLU A 180 14.60 -5.46 -2.40
N SER A 181 14.16 -4.35 -1.81
CA SER A 181 14.07 -4.16 -0.36
C SER A 181 12.62 -4.02 0.08
N PHE A 182 12.26 -4.74 1.13
CA PHE A 182 10.89 -4.81 1.66
C PHE A 182 10.88 -4.46 3.15
N THR A 183 9.84 -3.76 3.60
CA THR A 183 9.61 -3.51 5.04
C THR A 183 8.72 -4.61 5.61
N CYS A 184 7.83 -5.17 4.79
CA CYS A 184 6.85 -6.19 5.19
C CYS A 184 7.35 -7.61 4.82
N PRO A 185 7.48 -8.53 5.79
CA PRO A 185 7.87 -9.92 5.53
C PRO A 185 6.91 -10.67 4.59
N ALA A 186 5.61 -10.36 4.62
CA ALA A 186 4.63 -11.00 3.75
C ALA A 186 4.85 -10.64 2.27
N THR A 187 5.24 -9.39 2.00
CA THR A 187 5.58 -8.95 0.64
C THR A 187 6.87 -9.62 0.15
N LEU A 188 7.83 -9.84 1.05
CA LEU A 188 9.03 -10.60 0.77
C LEU A 188 8.71 -12.06 0.40
N ALA A 189 7.86 -12.74 1.17
CA ALA A 189 7.44 -14.11 0.89
C ALA A 189 6.76 -14.24 -0.49
N PHE A 190 5.84 -13.31 -0.81
CA PHE A 190 5.24 -13.22 -2.14
C PHE A 190 6.29 -13.04 -3.25
N PHE A 191 7.26 -12.15 -3.03
CA PHE A 191 8.31 -11.87 -3.99
C PHE A 191 9.17 -13.10 -4.27
N VAL A 192 9.65 -13.78 -3.23
CA VAL A 192 10.47 -14.99 -3.37
C VAL A 192 9.72 -16.06 -4.14
N LEU A 193 8.50 -16.40 -3.71
CA LEU A 193 7.69 -17.41 -4.38
C LEU A 193 7.47 -17.08 -5.85
N LYS A 194 7.13 -15.82 -6.15
CA LYS A 194 6.81 -15.39 -7.51
C LYS A 194 8.00 -15.38 -8.46
N TYR A 195 9.18 -15.01 -7.97
CA TYR A 195 10.35 -14.80 -8.82
C TYR A 195 11.29 -16.00 -8.89
N THR A 196 11.21 -16.94 -7.94
CA THR A 196 12.10 -18.11 -7.92
C THR A 196 11.39 -19.44 -7.83
N CYS A 197 10.06 -19.47 -7.71
CA CYS A 197 9.28 -20.70 -7.49
C CYS A 197 9.73 -21.50 -6.25
N ILE A 198 10.44 -20.84 -5.33
CA ILE A 198 10.86 -21.40 -4.04
C ILE A 198 9.76 -21.05 -3.03
N SER A 199 9.14 -22.07 -2.45
CA SER A 199 8.15 -21.84 -1.40
C SER A 199 8.86 -21.51 -0.07
N VAL A 200 8.18 -20.79 0.82
CA VAL A 200 8.74 -20.56 2.17
C VAL A 200 8.91 -21.88 2.94
N ASN A 201 8.09 -22.89 2.64
CA ASN A 201 8.24 -24.22 3.23
C ASN A 201 9.49 -24.93 2.70
N ASP A 202 9.87 -24.72 1.44
CA ASP A 202 11.13 -25.24 0.87
C ASP A 202 12.32 -24.63 1.64
N ILE A 203 12.23 -23.33 1.97
CA ILE A 203 13.23 -22.62 2.77
C ILE A 203 13.30 -23.19 4.20
N ALA A 204 12.16 -23.37 4.86
CA ALA A 204 12.13 -23.92 6.21
C ALA A 204 12.70 -25.35 6.24
N ALA A 205 12.34 -26.20 5.28
CA ALA A 205 12.80 -27.58 5.21
C ALA A 205 14.33 -27.68 5.03
N GLN A 206 14.92 -26.88 4.15
CA GLN A 206 16.38 -26.90 3.92
C GLN A 206 17.17 -26.50 5.18
N TYR A 207 16.69 -25.49 5.91
CA TYR A 207 17.37 -24.99 7.11
C TYR A 207 17.06 -25.80 8.37
N ASP A 208 15.97 -26.57 8.39
CA ASP A 208 15.74 -27.61 9.40
C ASP A 208 16.60 -28.86 9.13
N GLU A 209 16.82 -29.26 7.87
CA GLU A 209 17.69 -30.41 7.50
C GLU A 209 19.19 -30.14 7.71
N GLU A 210 19.70 -28.96 7.37
CA GLU A 210 21.10 -28.57 7.67
C GLU A 210 21.41 -28.61 9.18
N ARG A 211 20.40 -28.42 10.01
CA ARG A 211 20.50 -28.52 11.45
C ARG A 211 20.67 -29.96 11.94
N VAL A 212 20.01 -30.93 11.29
CA VAL A 212 20.13 -32.36 11.62
C VAL A 212 21.52 -32.90 11.27
N LEU A 213 22.16 -32.34 10.24
CA LEU A 213 23.50 -32.76 9.81
C LEU A 213 24.65 -32.13 10.62
N THR A 214 24.36 -31.14 11.48
CA THR A 214 25.37 -30.40 12.26
C THR A 214 25.31 -30.66 13.77
N THR A 215 24.37 -31.47 14.24
CA THR A 215 24.30 -32.02 15.63
C THR A 215 24.72 -33.48 15.68
#